data_AF-A0A0D9WCA0-F1
#
_entry.id   AF-A0A0D9WCA0-F1
#
_cell.length_a   1.000
_cell.length_b   1.000
_cell.length_c   1.000
_cell.angle_alpha   90.00
_cell.angle_beta   90.00
_cell.angle_gamma   90.00
#
_symmetry.space_group_name_H-M   'P 1'
#
loop_
_entity.id
_entity.type
_entity.pdbx_description
1 polymer ?
#
loop_
_entity_poly.entity_id
_entity_poly.type
_entity_poly.pdbx_seq_one_letter_code
_entity_poly.pdbx_strand_id
1 'polypeptide(L)'
;MYPYRFSNVMIGYLNLATLLASIPVIGAGLWMAKGSTATCSSMLQTPLLVIGFVVLLVSLAGFVGACFHVAWALWLYLLAVMLLIAFLLGLTAFGFAVTAGGGGIQVPGRPYREYHTSEYSSWLQKHIQDPKYWRPALACVVGSKACPKIAGWTPMDYLQHDLTPIQSGCCKPPTACAYSGGVAVGAQDDDCFRWNNAPTILCYGCDSCKAGVMEKVRGDWHKISVLNVMVLVVLICICACGCCAFRNAQRSVSEYPYGVNRMHKIHPRWDYYWWRWWRDRREQLY
;
A
#
# COMPACT_ATOMS: atom_id res chain seq x y z
N MET A 1 25.46 -14.56 30.00
CA MET A 1 25.89 -13.20 29.57
C MET A 1 25.99 -13.00 28.04
N TYR A 2 26.03 -14.04 27.20
CA TYR A 2 26.26 -13.91 25.75
C TYR A 2 25.05 -13.78 24.80
N PRO A 3 23.81 -14.24 25.10
CA PRO A 3 22.74 -14.27 24.07
C PRO A 3 22.05 -12.91 23.83
N TYR A 4 22.13 -11.96 24.77
CA TYR A 4 21.43 -10.67 24.67
C TYR A 4 22.08 -9.70 23.67
N ARG A 5 23.42 -9.78 23.48
CA ARG A 5 24.16 -8.87 22.59
C ARG A 5 23.95 -9.20 21.10
N PHE A 6 23.88 -10.48 20.73
CA PHE A 6 23.71 -10.88 19.34
C PHE A 6 22.32 -10.53 18.78
N SER A 7 21.26 -10.71 19.57
CA SER A 7 19.89 -10.43 19.14
C SER A 7 19.65 -8.92 18.92
N ASN A 8 20.19 -8.07 19.80
CA ASN A 8 20.08 -6.62 19.66
C ASN A 8 20.90 -6.07 18.49
N VAL A 9 22.09 -6.63 18.24
CA VAL A 9 22.92 -6.29 17.07
C VAL A 9 22.23 -6.73 15.77
N MET A 10 21.63 -7.92 15.74
CA MET A 10 20.90 -8.43 14.57
C MET A 10 19.67 -7.58 14.24
N ILE A 11 18.90 -7.17 15.26
CA ILE A 11 17.76 -6.25 15.10
C ILE A 11 18.24 -4.88 14.56
N GLY A 12 19.37 -4.38 15.06
CA GLY A 12 20.00 -3.15 14.57
C GLY A 12 20.38 -3.23 13.08
N TYR A 13 21.01 -4.32 12.65
CA TYR A 13 21.38 -4.52 11.24
C TYR A 13 20.16 -4.66 10.31
N LEU A 14 19.11 -5.36 10.75
CA LEU A 14 17.86 -5.50 9.98
C LEU A 14 17.15 -4.13 9.80
N ASN A 15 17.14 -3.30 10.85
CA ASN A 15 16.58 -1.94 10.78
C ASN A 15 17.44 -0.99 9.91
N LEU A 16 18.77 -1.14 9.90
CA LEU A 16 19.66 -0.39 9.02
C LEU A 16 19.48 -0.80 7.55
N ALA A 17 19.36 -2.09 7.26
CA ALA A 17 19.14 -2.58 5.91
C ALA A 17 17.79 -2.11 5.34
N THR A 18 16.73 -2.12 6.16
CA THR A 18 15.42 -1.57 5.76
C THR A 18 15.45 -0.05 5.56
N LEU A 19 16.23 0.69 6.37
CA LEU A 19 16.46 2.13 6.16
C LEU A 19 17.08 2.38 4.79
N LEU A 20 18.14 1.65 4.46
CA LEU A 20 18.84 1.79 3.19
C LEU A 20 17.98 1.37 2.01
N ALA A 21 17.12 0.37 2.17
CA ALA A 21 16.15 -0.04 1.15
C ALA A 21 15.02 0.99 0.93
N SER A 22 14.69 1.81 1.93
CA SER A 22 13.69 2.88 1.79
C SER A 22 14.18 4.03 0.89
N ILE A 23 15.49 4.29 0.85
CA ILE A 23 16.11 5.37 0.07
C ILE A 23 15.87 5.20 -1.45
N PRO A 24 16.12 4.05 -2.09
CA PRO A 24 15.82 3.85 -3.50
C PRO A 24 14.32 3.82 -3.79
N VAL A 25 13.46 3.44 -2.83
CA VAL A 25 11.99 3.49 -2.99
C VAL A 25 11.49 4.95 -3.03
N ILE A 26 11.96 5.79 -2.09
CA ILE A 26 11.65 7.22 -2.05
C ILE A 26 12.32 7.92 -3.25
N GLY A 27 13.56 7.55 -3.57
CA GLY A 27 14.32 8.05 -4.71
C GLY A 27 13.63 7.75 -6.05
N ALA A 28 13.09 6.55 -6.22
CA ALA A 28 12.28 6.20 -7.39
C ALA A 28 10.98 7.03 -7.43
N GLY A 29 10.29 7.21 -6.30
CA GLY A 29 9.11 8.07 -6.18
C GLY A 29 9.39 9.53 -6.56
N LEU A 30 10.52 10.09 -6.13
CA LEU A 30 10.94 11.46 -6.42
C LEU A 30 11.53 11.62 -7.83
N TRP A 31 12.22 10.61 -8.36
CA TRP A 31 12.72 10.60 -9.74
C TRP A 31 11.57 10.63 -10.74
N MET A 32 10.52 9.84 -10.47
CA MET A 32 9.29 9.87 -11.26
C MET A 32 8.61 11.25 -11.21
N ALA A 33 8.80 12.03 -10.14
CA ALA A 33 8.27 13.39 -10.00
C ALA A 33 9.03 14.44 -10.82
N LYS A 34 10.29 14.16 -11.25
CA LYS A 34 11.19 15.14 -11.85
C LYS A 34 11.31 15.02 -13.38
N GLY A 35 10.85 13.91 -13.97
CA GLY A 35 10.77 13.75 -15.42
C GLY A 35 9.56 14.46 -16.03
N SER A 36 9.58 14.77 -17.33
CA SER A 36 8.47 15.36 -18.12
C SER A 36 7.16 14.54 -18.12
N THR A 37 7.11 13.46 -17.35
CA THR A 37 5.98 12.57 -17.01
C THR A 37 5.26 12.96 -15.72
N ALA A 38 5.67 14.04 -15.03
CA ALA A 38 5.19 14.48 -13.71
C ALA A 38 3.65 14.69 -13.60
N THR A 39 2.95 14.92 -14.71
CA THR A 39 1.48 15.04 -14.72
C THR A 39 0.76 13.70 -14.71
N CYS A 40 1.44 12.61 -15.07
CA CYS A 40 0.85 11.29 -15.29
C CYS A 40 1.02 10.34 -14.10
N SER A 41 1.94 10.67 -13.18
CA SER A 41 2.25 9.88 -12.00
C SER A 41 1.41 10.25 -10.77
N SER A 42 0.64 11.34 -10.77
CA SER A 42 -0.01 11.87 -9.55
C SER A 42 -0.94 10.87 -8.84
N MET A 43 -1.58 9.94 -9.55
CA MET A 43 -2.46 8.93 -8.93
C MET A 43 -1.70 7.78 -8.26
N LEU A 44 -0.46 7.48 -8.71
CA LEU A 44 0.39 6.40 -8.17
C LEU A 44 1.54 6.90 -7.29
N GLN A 45 1.92 8.16 -7.44
CA GLN A 45 3.05 8.77 -6.75
C GLN A 45 2.72 9.03 -5.28
N THR A 46 1.51 9.48 -4.97
CA THR A 46 1.07 9.68 -3.59
C THR A 46 1.13 8.38 -2.77
N PRO A 47 0.55 7.24 -3.20
CA PRO A 47 0.68 6.01 -2.43
C PRO A 47 2.13 5.51 -2.34
N LEU A 48 2.94 5.64 -3.39
CA LEU A 48 4.35 5.20 -3.35
C LEU A 48 5.21 6.05 -2.39
N LEU A 49 5.03 7.37 -2.39
CA LEU A 49 5.69 8.28 -1.44
C LEU A 49 5.21 8.05 -0.01
N VAL A 50 3.91 7.78 0.18
CA VAL A 50 3.34 7.44 1.48
C VAL A 50 3.96 6.14 1.99
N ILE A 51 4.07 5.09 1.17
CA ILE A 51 4.74 3.83 1.53
C ILE A 51 6.22 4.07 1.85
N GLY A 52 6.94 4.84 1.02
CA GLY A 52 8.36 5.14 1.26
C GLY A 52 8.59 5.92 2.56
N PHE A 53 7.78 6.95 2.82
CA PHE A 53 7.83 7.73 4.06
C PHE A 53 7.53 6.87 5.29
N VAL A 54 6.53 6.01 5.18
CA VAL A 54 6.16 5.02 6.19
C VAL A 54 7.34 4.10 6.54
N VAL A 55 8.01 3.53 5.53
CA VAL A 55 9.16 2.63 5.75
C VAL A 55 10.30 3.39 6.42
N LEU A 56 10.55 4.64 6.01
CA LEU A 56 11.55 5.51 6.62
C LEU A 56 11.28 5.73 8.11
N LEU A 57 10.02 6.00 8.51
CA LEU A 57 9.65 6.18 9.92
C LEU A 57 9.90 4.93 10.76
N VAL A 58 9.58 3.74 10.24
CA VAL A 58 9.85 2.46 10.92
C VAL A 58 11.34 2.26 11.14
N SER A 59 12.13 2.47 10.10
CA SER A 59 13.57 2.23 10.13
C SER A 59 14.28 3.23 11.05
N LEU A 60 13.85 4.50 11.06
CA LEU A 60 14.41 5.51 11.97
C LEU A 60 14.07 5.19 13.43
N ALA A 61 12.83 4.78 13.71
CA ALA A 61 12.40 4.40 15.05
C ALA A 61 13.07 3.12 15.55
N GLY A 62 13.28 2.12 14.68
CA GLY A 62 14.01 0.89 15.00
C GLY A 62 15.48 1.12 15.30
N PHE A 63 16.11 2.12 14.66
CA PHE A 63 17.48 2.54 14.95
C PHE A 63 17.58 3.25 16.31
N VAL A 64 16.69 4.20 16.60
CA VAL A 64 16.65 4.93 17.89
C VAL A 64 16.36 3.98 19.06
N GLY A 65 15.45 3.03 18.89
CA GLY A 65 15.14 2.02 19.92
C GLY A 65 16.34 1.14 20.29
N ALA A 66 17.21 0.84 19.34
CA ALA A 66 18.42 0.05 19.58
C ALA A 66 19.53 0.84 20.31
N CYS A 67 19.63 2.15 20.10
CA CYS A 67 20.71 2.98 20.65
C CYS A 67 20.48 3.43 22.11
N PHE A 68 19.23 3.69 22.52
CA PHE A 68 18.99 4.41 23.78
C PHE A 68 18.53 3.55 24.96
N HIS A 69 18.19 2.27 24.78
CA HIS A 69 17.81 1.34 25.86
C HIS A 69 16.71 1.86 26.83
N VAL A 70 15.93 2.87 26.42
CA VAL A 70 14.89 3.51 27.24
C VAL A 70 13.58 2.74 27.10
N ALA A 71 13.06 2.21 28.20
CA ALA A 71 11.82 1.41 28.22
C ALA A 71 10.59 2.19 27.69
N TRP A 72 10.53 3.51 27.89
CA TRP A 72 9.46 4.35 27.37
C TRP A 72 9.54 4.55 25.85
N ALA A 73 10.76 4.61 25.30
CA ALA A 73 10.96 4.67 23.85
C ALA A 73 10.52 3.36 23.16
N LEU A 74 10.71 2.20 23.81
CA LEU A 74 10.23 0.92 23.32
C LEU A 74 8.68 0.85 23.23
N TRP A 75 7.98 1.44 24.20
CA TRP A 75 6.51 1.52 24.19
C TRP A 75 5.98 2.40 23.05
N LEU A 76 6.56 3.59 22.87
CA LEU A 76 6.23 4.47 21.75
C LEU A 76 6.52 3.80 20.40
N TYR A 77 7.61 3.04 20.31
CA TYR A 77 7.96 2.25 19.14
C TYR A 77 6.90 1.18 18.82
N LEU A 78 6.49 0.37 19.80
CA LEU A 78 5.46 -0.66 19.61
C LEU A 78 4.12 -0.04 19.17
N LEU A 79 3.74 1.09 19.76
CA LEU A 79 2.54 1.83 19.34
C LEU A 79 2.64 2.31 17.89
N ALA A 80 3.79 2.88 17.50
CA ALA A 80 4.01 3.37 16.14
C ALA A 80 3.96 2.22 15.10
N VAL A 81 4.57 1.08 15.39
CA VAL A 81 4.52 -0.11 14.52
C VAL A 81 3.09 -0.65 14.39
N MET A 82 2.31 -0.67 15.48
CA MET A 82 0.90 -1.09 15.45
C MET A 82 0.03 -0.15 14.60
N LEU A 83 0.17 1.17 14.79
CA LEU A 83 -0.53 2.17 13.98
C LEU A 83 -0.17 2.04 12.50
N LEU A 84 1.10 1.73 12.22
CA LEU A 84 1.53 1.51 10.85
C LEU A 84 0.86 0.27 10.24
N ILE A 85 0.89 -0.87 10.92
CA ILE A 85 0.26 -2.10 10.40
C ILE A 85 -1.22 -1.84 10.14
N ALA A 86 -1.92 -1.16 11.06
CA ALA A 86 -3.31 -0.77 10.87
C ALA A 86 -3.50 0.14 9.64
N PHE A 87 -2.61 1.11 9.41
CA PHE A 87 -2.64 1.97 8.23
C PHE A 87 -2.41 1.18 6.93
N LEU A 88 -1.41 0.30 6.87
CA LEU A 88 -1.13 -0.52 5.69
C LEU A 88 -2.29 -1.48 5.38
N LEU A 89 -2.92 -2.06 6.40
CA LEU A 89 -4.15 -2.86 6.27
C LEU A 89 -5.33 -2.02 5.76
N GLY A 90 -5.46 -0.78 6.23
CA GLY A 90 -6.45 0.16 5.71
C GLY A 90 -6.22 0.47 4.23
N LEU A 91 -4.97 0.71 3.82
CA LEU A 91 -4.60 0.93 2.42
C LEU A 91 -4.85 -0.30 1.55
N THR A 92 -4.56 -1.52 2.01
CA THR A 92 -4.88 -2.74 1.24
C THR A 92 -6.39 -2.89 1.08
N ALA A 93 -7.16 -2.76 2.16
CA ALA A 93 -8.61 -2.87 2.12
C ALA A 93 -9.23 -1.84 1.16
N PHE A 94 -8.79 -0.57 1.26
CA PHE A 94 -9.22 0.49 0.35
C PHE A 94 -8.81 0.19 -1.11
N GLY A 95 -7.57 -0.26 -1.33
CA GLY A 95 -7.08 -0.64 -2.65
C GLY A 95 -7.95 -1.74 -3.29
N PHE A 96 -8.32 -2.77 -2.54
CA PHE A 96 -9.23 -3.81 -3.02
C PHE A 96 -10.64 -3.28 -3.29
N ALA A 97 -11.16 -2.39 -2.44
CA ALA A 97 -12.48 -1.79 -2.65
C ALA A 97 -12.54 -0.92 -3.92
N VAL A 98 -11.50 -0.11 -4.18
CA VAL A 98 -11.43 0.74 -5.38
C VAL A 98 -11.20 -0.07 -6.65
N THR A 99 -10.43 -1.15 -6.57
CA THR A 99 -10.11 -2.03 -7.71
C THR A 99 -11.12 -3.17 -7.92
N ALA A 100 -12.21 -3.20 -7.14
CA ALA A 100 -13.31 -4.12 -7.33
C ALA A 100 -14.01 -3.90 -8.68
N GLY A 101 -14.32 -5.00 -9.38
CA GLY A 101 -14.87 -4.96 -10.74
C GLY A 101 -13.80 -4.76 -11.82
N GLY A 102 -14.22 -4.47 -13.05
CA GLY A 102 -13.36 -4.28 -14.22
C GLY A 102 -12.79 -5.57 -14.83
N GLY A 103 -11.72 -5.44 -15.63
CA GLY A 103 -11.08 -6.56 -16.33
C GLY A 103 -11.39 -6.62 -17.82
N GLY A 104 -12.37 -5.83 -18.26
CA GLY A 104 -12.80 -5.70 -19.65
C GLY A 104 -13.49 -6.95 -20.18
N ILE A 105 -14.32 -6.76 -21.19
CA ILE A 105 -15.00 -7.83 -21.89
C ILE A 105 -14.15 -8.26 -23.08
N GLN A 106 -13.99 -9.57 -23.25
CA GLN A 106 -13.35 -10.13 -24.44
C GLN A 106 -14.32 -10.01 -25.63
N VAL A 107 -13.88 -9.33 -26.68
CA VAL A 107 -14.67 -9.26 -27.92
C VAL A 107 -14.50 -10.58 -28.69
N PRO A 108 -15.58 -11.26 -29.11
CA PRO A 108 -15.49 -12.52 -29.84
C PRO A 108 -14.61 -12.39 -31.10
N GLY A 109 -13.62 -13.27 -31.23
CA GLY A 109 -12.71 -13.29 -32.39
C GLY A 109 -11.77 -12.09 -32.48
N ARG A 110 -11.47 -11.43 -31.36
CA ARG A 110 -10.47 -10.36 -31.24
C ARG A 110 -9.50 -10.65 -30.10
N PRO A 111 -8.22 -10.30 -30.23
CA PRO A 111 -7.23 -10.48 -29.17
C PRO A 111 -7.42 -9.46 -28.02
N TYR A 112 -7.84 -8.23 -28.34
CA TYR A 112 -8.05 -7.16 -27.35
C TYR A 112 -9.37 -7.26 -26.57
N ARG A 113 -9.41 -6.53 -25.45
CA ARG A 113 -10.59 -6.33 -24.60
C ARG A 113 -11.17 -4.93 -24.74
N GLU A 114 -12.48 -4.84 -24.53
CA GLU A 114 -13.22 -3.59 -24.41
C GLU A 114 -13.56 -3.30 -22.96
N TYR A 115 -13.67 -2.02 -22.63
CA TYR A 115 -13.82 -1.56 -21.26
C TYR A 115 -15.02 -0.62 -21.18
N HIS A 116 -15.91 -0.90 -20.23
CA HIS A 116 -17.06 -0.06 -19.94
C HIS A 116 -16.93 0.56 -18.56
N THR A 117 -17.35 1.82 -18.43
CA THR A 117 -17.25 2.55 -17.16
C THR A 117 -18.10 1.91 -16.05
N SER A 118 -19.22 1.29 -16.41
CA SER A 118 -20.16 0.61 -15.51
C SER A 118 -19.57 -0.60 -14.77
N GLU A 119 -18.50 -1.21 -15.29
CA GLU A 119 -17.88 -2.41 -14.70
C GLU A 119 -16.96 -2.08 -13.51
N TYR A 120 -16.60 -0.81 -13.32
CA TYR A 120 -15.67 -0.39 -12.26
C TYR A 120 -16.41 0.04 -10.99
N SER A 121 -15.68 0.11 -9.87
CA SER A 121 -16.22 0.57 -8.60
C SER A 121 -16.82 1.98 -8.70
N SER A 122 -17.89 2.23 -7.93
CA SER A 122 -18.59 3.53 -7.88
C SER A 122 -17.66 4.68 -7.48
N TRP A 123 -16.66 4.40 -6.63
CA TRP A 123 -15.65 5.37 -6.25
C TRP A 123 -14.81 5.80 -7.46
N LEU A 124 -14.33 4.84 -8.26
CA LEU A 124 -13.48 5.13 -9.42
C LEU A 124 -14.25 5.83 -10.53
N GLN A 125 -15.49 5.41 -10.77
CA GLN A 125 -16.41 6.08 -11.69
C GLN A 125 -16.60 7.56 -11.30
N LYS A 126 -16.91 7.84 -10.03
CA LYS A 126 -17.12 9.22 -9.55
C LYS A 126 -15.84 10.04 -9.66
N HIS A 127 -14.68 9.43 -9.38
CA HIS A 127 -13.39 10.10 -9.45
C HIS A 127 -13.01 10.47 -10.90
N ILE A 128 -13.25 9.58 -11.87
CA ILE A 128 -12.90 9.82 -13.27
C ILE A 128 -13.90 10.74 -13.99
N GLN A 129 -15.14 10.81 -13.52
CA GLN A 129 -16.15 11.72 -14.07
C GLN A 129 -15.90 13.18 -13.66
N ASP A 130 -15.22 13.41 -12.53
CA ASP A 130 -14.91 14.75 -12.06
C ASP A 130 -13.79 15.39 -12.93
N PRO A 131 -14.05 16.53 -13.59
CA PRO A 131 -13.11 17.18 -14.50
C PRO A 131 -11.79 17.57 -13.82
N LYS A 132 -11.78 17.77 -12.49
CA LYS A 132 -10.58 18.09 -11.72
C LYS A 132 -9.55 16.97 -11.79
N TYR A 133 -10.00 15.71 -11.78
CA TYR A 133 -9.15 14.53 -11.81
C TYR A 133 -8.99 13.98 -13.23
N TRP A 134 -10.01 14.13 -14.08
CA TRP A 134 -9.95 13.71 -15.47
C TRP A 134 -8.93 14.49 -16.31
N ARG A 135 -8.88 15.83 -16.18
CA ARG A 135 -7.98 16.66 -17.03
C ARG A 135 -6.50 16.27 -16.90
N PRO A 136 -5.94 16.09 -15.69
CA PRO A 136 -4.58 15.57 -15.54
C PRO A 136 -4.41 14.17 -16.12
N ALA A 137 -5.35 13.26 -15.89
CA ALA A 137 -5.31 11.89 -16.40
C ALA A 137 -5.32 11.85 -17.94
N LEU A 138 -6.11 12.72 -18.56
CA LEU A 138 -6.17 12.83 -20.02
C LEU A 138 -4.88 13.41 -20.61
N ALA A 139 -4.32 14.47 -20.03
CA ALA A 139 -3.04 15.03 -20.47
C ALA A 139 -1.92 13.96 -20.44
N CYS A 140 -2.01 13.09 -19.45
CA CYS A 140 -1.16 11.95 -19.22
C CYS A 140 -1.35 10.84 -20.28
N VAL A 141 -2.58 10.52 -20.66
CA VAL A 141 -2.87 9.63 -21.80
C VAL A 141 -2.30 10.18 -23.10
N VAL A 142 -2.55 11.45 -23.41
CA VAL A 142 -2.05 12.12 -24.62
C VAL A 142 -0.50 12.14 -24.64
N GLY A 143 0.12 12.41 -23.49
CA GLY A 143 1.58 12.44 -23.33
C GLY A 143 2.27 11.07 -23.37
N SER A 144 1.56 9.96 -23.10
CA SER A 144 2.12 8.61 -23.00
C SER A 144 2.65 8.02 -24.33
N LYS A 145 2.39 8.71 -25.47
CA LYS A 145 2.66 8.22 -26.83
C LYS A 145 2.03 6.85 -27.13
N ALA A 146 1.00 6.43 -26.40
CA ALA A 146 0.31 5.15 -26.64
C ALA A 146 -0.43 5.12 -27.98
N CYS A 147 -1.16 6.20 -28.33
CA CYS A 147 -1.89 6.30 -29.59
C CYS A 147 -1.00 6.52 -30.83
N PRO A 148 0.03 7.41 -30.79
CA PRO A 148 0.96 7.57 -31.91
C PRO A 148 1.61 6.27 -32.39
N LYS A 149 1.82 5.28 -31.51
CA LYS A 149 2.39 3.97 -31.87
C LYS A 149 1.50 3.13 -32.79
N ILE A 150 0.19 3.39 -32.80
CA ILE A 150 -0.80 2.63 -33.56
C ILE A 150 -1.57 3.50 -34.55
N ALA A 151 -1.16 4.75 -34.74
CA ALA A 151 -1.86 5.70 -35.60
C ALA A 151 -1.89 5.27 -37.09
N GLY A 152 -0.91 4.45 -37.52
CA GLY A 152 -0.85 3.90 -38.87
C GLY A 152 -1.52 2.52 -39.03
N TRP A 153 -2.16 2.00 -37.99
CA TRP A 153 -2.74 0.65 -38.02
C TRP A 153 -4.03 0.62 -38.85
N THR A 154 -4.12 -0.38 -39.70
CA THR A 154 -5.31 -0.73 -40.46
C THR A 154 -6.30 -1.53 -39.59
N PRO A 155 -7.57 -1.66 -40.01
CA PRO A 155 -8.54 -2.54 -39.34
C PRO A 155 -8.01 -3.95 -39.06
N MET A 156 -7.21 -4.50 -39.98
CA MET A 156 -6.62 -5.83 -39.88
C MET A 156 -5.50 -5.92 -38.81
N ASP A 157 -4.77 -4.84 -38.56
CA ASP A 157 -3.73 -4.83 -37.54
C ASP A 157 -4.36 -4.91 -36.13
N TYR A 158 -5.47 -4.22 -35.91
CA TYR A 158 -6.24 -4.31 -34.66
C TYR A 158 -6.79 -5.72 -34.40
N LEU A 159 -7.01 -6.51 -35.44
CA LEU A 159 -7.51 -7.88 -35.37
C LEU A 159 -6.44 -8.89 -34.93
N GLN A 160 -5.15 -8.57 -35.12
CA GLN A 160 -4.04 -9.50 -34.92
C GLN A 160 -3.20 -9.19 -33.68
N HIS A 161 -3.22 -7.95 -33.21
CA HIS A 161 -2.41 -7.51 -32.08
C HIS A 161 -3.22 -7.28 -30.81
N ASP A 162 -2.64 -7.62 -29.66
CA ASP A 162 -3.15 -7.23 -28.36
C ASP A 162 -2.96 -5.73 -28.13
N LEU A 163 -4.02 -5.05 -27.69
CA LEU A 163 -4.00 -3.64 -27.35
C LEU A 163 -3.95 -3.46 -25.84
N THR A 164 -3.18 -2.47 -25.40
CA THR A 164 -3.25 -2.00 -24.02
C THR A 164 -4.61 -1.33 -23.74
N PRO A 165 -5.04 -1.21 -22.46
CA PRO A 165 -6.33 -0.60 -22.15
C PRO A 165 -6.53 0.82 -22.68
N ILE A 166 -5.44 1.60 -22.73
CA ILE A 166 -5.47 2.95 -23.31
C ILE A 166 -5.59 2.89 -24.83
N GLN A 167 -4.91 1.93 -25.48
CA GLN A 167 -4.99 1.77 -26.93
C GLN A 167 -6.38 1.33 -27.37
N SER A 168 -6.99 0.36 -26.69
CA SER A 168 -8.33 -0.11 -27.06
C SER A 168 -9.43 0.90 -26.73
N GLY A 169 -9.31 1.64 -25.62
CA GLY A 169 -10.33 2.60 -25.19
C GLY A 169 -10.23 3.99 -25.83
N CYS A 170 -9.02 4.48 -26.14
CA CYS A 170 -8.82 5.88 -26.57
C CYS A 170 -8.33 6.01 -28.03
N CYS A 171 -7.58 5.03 -28.54
CA CYS A 171 -6.82 5.18 -29.78
C CYS A 171 -7.43 4.43 -30.98
N LYS A 172 -8.45 3.60 -30.74
CA LYS A 172 -9.12 2.77 -31.74
C LYS A 172 -10.61 3.17 -31.82
N PRO A 173 -11.25 3.11 -33.00
CA PRO A 173 -12.70 3.30 -33.09
C PRO A 173 -13.45 2.24 -32.25
N PRO A 174 -14.54 2.60 -31.55
CA PRO A 174 -15.32 1.63 -30.77
C PRO A 174 -15.91 0.55 -31.69
N THR A 175 -15.82 -0.73 -31.31
CA THR A 175 -16.19 -1.86 -32.20
C THR A 175 -17.70 -1.99 -32.38
N ALA A 176 -18.48 -1.55 -31.40
CA ALA A 176 -19.95 -1.51 -31.50
C ALA A 176 -20.45 -0.54 -32.57
N CYS A 177 -19.61 0.39 -33.03
CA CYS A 177 -20.03 1.46 -33.91
C CYS A 177 -19.98 1.08 -35.40
N ALA A 178 -21.07 1.36 -36.12
CA ALA A 178 -21.12 1.31 -37.58
C ALA A 178 -20.79 2.68 -38.19
N TYR A 179 -19.73 2.74 -39.02
CA TYR A 179 -19.32 3.95 -39.73
C TYR A 179 -19.52 3.81 -41.23
N SER A 180 -20.07 4.83 -41.88
CA SER A 180 -20.16 4.95 -43.34
C SER A 180 -19.48 6.24 -43.77
N GLY A 181 -18.50 6.18 -44.68
CA GLY A 181 -17.75 7.35 -45.11
C GLY A 181 -16.99 8.07 -43.97
N GLY A 182 -16.68 7.37 -42.88
CA GLY A 182 -16.03 7.96 -41.70
C GLY A 182 -16.96 8.65 -40.71
N VAL A 183 -18.28 8.55 -40.90
CA VAL A 183 -19.31 9.13 -40.01
C VAL A 183 -20.18 8.03 -39.40
N ALA A 184 -20.53 8.15 -38.13
CA ALA A 184 -21.43 7.22 -37.46
C ALA A 184 -22.85 7.32 -38.06
N VAL A 185 -23.49 6.17 -38.32
CA VAL A 185 -24.80 6.11 -39.00
C VAL A 185 -25.88 5.45 -38.15
N GLY A 186 -27.09 6.01 -38.15
CA GLY A 186 -28.21 5.48 -37.35
C GLY A 186 -28.13 5.84 -35.86
N ALA A 187 -29.05 5.28 -35.06
CA ALA A 187 -29.05 5.45 -33.61
C ALA A 187 -28.04 4.50 -32.98
N GLN A 188 -26.99 5.06 -32.37
CA GLN A 188 -25.87 4.33 -31.77
C GLN A 188 -25.43 5.00 -30.47
N ASP A 189 -24.47 4.38 -29.78
CA ASP A 189 -23.85 4.95 -28.58
C ASP A 189 -23.24 6.35 -28.83
N ASP A 190 -23.28 7.20 -27.80
CA ASP A 190 -22.72 8.55 -27.82
C ASP A 190 -21.23 8.57 -28.19
N ASP A 191 -20.48 7.54 -27.80
CA ASP A 191 -19.06 7.38 -28.10
C ASP A 191 -18.80 7.29 -29.62
N CYS A 192 -19.76 6.77 -30.39
CA CYS A 192 -19.65 6.68 -31.86
C CYS A 192 -19.62 8.06 -32.52
N PHE A 193 -20.34 9.03 -31.95
CA PHE A 193 -20.39 10.39 -32.48
C PHE A 193 -19.21 11.25 -32.00
N ARG A 194 -18.54 10.84 -30.92
CA ARG A 194 -17.37 11.54 -30.35
C ARG A 194 -16.04 11.10 -30.96
N TRP A 195 -16.00 9.94 -31.62
CA TRP A 195 -14.80 9.43 -32.30
C TRP A 195 -14.35 10.33 -33.46
N ASN A 196 -13.04 10.49 -33.63
CA ASN A 196 -12.45 11.19 -34.77
C ASN A 196 -11.11 10.57 -35.21
N ASN A 197 -10.83 10.52 -36.52
CA ASN A 197 -9.58 9.98 -37.05
C ASN A 197 -8.37 10.92 -36.89
N ALA A 198 -8.59 12.19 -36.54
CA ALA A 198 -7.51 13.13 -36.29
C ALA A 198 -6.72 12.71 -35.03
N PRO A 199 -5.37 12.62 -35.11
CA PRO A 199 -4.54 12.12 -34.00
C PRO A 199 -4.57 13.02 -32.76
N THR A 200 -5.04 14.25 -32.88
CA THR A 200 -5.19 15.22 -31.79
C THR A 200 -6.52 15.11 -31.05
N ILE A 201 -7.52 14.40 -31.61
CA ILE A 201 -8.89 14.34 -31.06
C ILE A 201 -9.23 12.91 -30.63
N LEU A 202 -9.06 11.92 -31.51
CA LEU A 202 -9.31 10.48 -31.25
C LEU A 202 -10.60 10.26 -30.42
N CYS A 203 -10.62 9.26 -29.52
CA CYS A 203 -11.70 9.07 -28.55
C CYS A 203 -11.36 9.69 -27.19
N TYR A 204 -10.56 10.76 -27.11
CA TYR A 204 -10.14 11.33 -25.83
C TYR A 204 -11.32 11.87 -24.99
N GLY A 205 -12.47 12.17 -25.59
CA GLY A 205 -13.70 12.57 -24.89
C GLY A 205 -14.71 11.45 -24.61
N CYS A 206 -14.39 10.21 -24.99
CA CYS A 206 -15.30 9.07 -24.91
C CYS A 206 -15.30 8.42 -23.53
N ASP A 207 -16.41 7.78 -23.17
CA ASP A 207 -16.50 7.00 -21.93
C ASP A 207 -15.68 5.69 -22.03
N SER A 208 -15.53 5.14 -23.24
CA SER A 208 -14.58 4.05 -23.54
C SER A 208 -13.14 4.41 -23.17
N CYS A 209 -12.73 5.67 -23.40
CA CYS A 209 -11.38 6.12 -23.03
C CYS A 209 -11.24 6.29 -21.52
N LYS A 210 -12.26 6.83 -20.83
CA LYS A 210 -12.29 6.87 -19.36
C LYS A 210 -12.22 5.47 -18.76
N ALA A 211 -12.94 4.50 -19.35
CA ALA A 211 -12.90 3.10 -18.93
C ALA A 211 -11.51 2.48 -19.12
N GLY A 212 -10.85 2.74 -20.26
CA GLY A 212 -9.46 2.33 -20.49
C GLY A 212 -8.49 2.92 -19.45
N VAL A 213 -8.68 4.18 -19.05
CA VAL A 213 -7.91 4.82 -17.96
C VAL A 213 -8.20 4.14 -16.62
N MET A 214 -9.46 3.82 -16.32
CA MET A 214 -9.83 3.09 -15.11
C MET A 214 -9.19 1.71 -15.03
N GLU A 215 -9.14 0.95 -16.13
CA GLU A 215 -8.42 -0.33 -16.14
C GLU A 215 -6.92 -0.13 -15.92
N LYS A 216 -6.34 0.88 -16.56
CA LYS A 216 -4.92 1.17 -16.40
C LYS A 216 -4.58 1.49 -14.95
N VAL A 217 -5.40 2.33 -14.30
CA VAL A 217 -5.29 2.66 -12.88
C VAL A 217 -5.45 1.39 -12.04
N ARG A 218 -6.47 0.56 -12.30
CA ARG A 218 -6.70 -0.70 -11.60
C ARG A 218 -5.49 -1.64 -11.65
N GLY A 219 -4.94 -1.88 -12.84
CA GLY A 219 -3.78 -2.76 -13.02
C GLY A 219 -2.54 -2.24 -12.31
N ASP A 220 -2.35 -0.93 -12.29
CA ASP A 220 -1.24 -0.29 -11.59
C ASP A 220 -1.43 -0.29 -10.06
N TRP A 221 -2.65 -0.11 -9.55
CA TRP A 221 -3.01 -0.32 -8.15
C TRP A 221 -2.78 -1.76 -7.69
N HIS A 222 -3.06 -2.75 -8.54
CA HIS A 222 -2.83 -4.15 -8.20
C HIS A 222 -1.34 -4.43 -7.96
N LYS A 223 -0.45 -3.87 -8.80
CA LYS A 223 1.01 -3.99 -8.61
C LYS A 223 1.47 -3.35 -7.29
N ILE A 224 0.95 -2.16 -6.95
CA ILE A 224 1.25 -1.49 -5.67
C ILE A 224 0.71 -2.31 -4.50
N SER A 225 -0.51 -2.86 -4.62
CA SER A 225 -1.13 -3.68 -3.58
C SER A 225 -0.29 -4.94 -3.30
N VAL A 226 0.19 -5.63 -4.34
CA VAL A 226 1.10 -6.78 -4.19
C VAL A 226 2.37 -6.38 -3.43
N LEU A 227 2.99 -5.25 -3.79
CA LEU A 227 4.17 -4.74 -3.07
C LEU A 227 3.85 -4.40 -1.61
N ASN A 228 2.69 -3.78 -1.34
CA ASN A 228 2.25 -3.46 0.00
C ASN A 228 2.02 -4.71 0.86
N VAL A 229 1.39 -5.75 0.29
CA VAL A 229 1.19 -7.04 0.97
C VAL A 229 2.54 -7.68 1.31
N MET A 230 3.51 -7.64 0.40
CA MET A 230 4.87 -8.16 0.66
C MET A 230 5.52 -7.41 1.84
N VAL A 231 5.44 -6.08 1.88
CA VAL A 231 5.95 -5.28 3.00
C VAL A 231 5.26 -5.65 4.31
N LEU A 232 3.95 -5.82 4.28
CA LEU A 232 3.14 -6.17 5.46
C LEU A 232 3.56 -7.54 6.03
N VAL A 233 3.76 -8.54 5.17
CA VAL A 233 4.26 -9.88 5.58
C VAL A 233 5.65 -9.76 6.24
N VAL A 234 6.56 -9.01 5.63
CA VAL A 234 7.91 -8.79 6.20
C VAL A 234 7.83 -8.12 7.56
N LEU A 235 6.99 -7.09 7.71
CA LEU A 235 6.78 -6.41 9.00
C LEU A 235 6.24 -7.35 10.07
N ILE A 236 5.26 -8.21 9.74
CA ILE A 236 4.72 -9.22 10.66
C ILE A 236 5.81 -10.20 11.08
N CYS A 237 6.61 -10.72 10.14
CA CYS A 237 7.70 -11.63 10.43
C CYS A 237 8.74 -11.01 11.38
N ILE A 238 9.16 -9.75 11.13
CA ILE A 238 10.09 -9.02 11.99
C ILE A 238 9.49 -8.84 13.39
N CYS A 239 8.21 -8.47 13.49
CA CYS A 239 7.52 -8.34 14.78
C CYS A 239 7.46 -9.67 15.53
N ALA A 240 7.11 -10.76 14.85
CA ALA A 240 7.07 -12.10 15.45
C ALA A 240 8.44 -12.54 15.96
N CYS A 241 9.50 -12.35 15.18
CA CYS A 241 10.88 -12.63 15.61
C CYS A 241 11.29 -11.76 16.82
N GLY A 242 10.94 -10.48 16.81
CA GLY A 242 11.17 -9.57 17.94
C GLY A 242 10.46 -10.02 19.21
N CYS A 243 9.19 -10.42 19.11
CA CYS A 243 8.42 -10.97 20.23
C CYS A 243 9.00 -12.30 20.74
N CYS A 244 9.42 -13.20 19.85
CA CYS A 244 10.05 -14.47 20.23
C CYS A 244 11.40 -14.25 20.94
N ALA A 245 12.23 -13.34 20.42
CA ALA A 245 13.50 -12.97 21.04
C ALA A 245 13.29 -12.35 22.44
N PHE A 246 12.33 -11.43 22.57
CA PHE A 246 12.00 -10.81 23.86
C PHE A 246 11.48 -11.84 24.88
N ARG A 247 10.57 -12.74 24.46
CA ARG A 247 10.04 -13.80 25.34
C ARG A 247 11.14 -14.78 25.78
N ASN A 248 12.07 -15.14 24.89
CA ASN A 248 13.19 -16.01 25.22
C ASN A 248 14.18 -15.33 26.17
N ALA A 249 14.47 -14.04 25.98
CA ALA A 249 15.28 -13.27 26.92
C ALA A 249 14.62 -13.22 28.31
N GLN A 250 13.31 -12.99 28.38
CA GLN A 250 12.57 -12.94 29.64
C GLN A 250 12.55 -14.30 30.36
N ARG A 251 12.41 -15.43 29.63
CA ARG A 251 12.51 -16.78 30.20
C ARG A 251 13.90 -17.07 30.77
N SER A 252 14.97 -16.74 30.04
CA SER A 252 16.34 -16.99 30.53
C SER A 252 16.70 -16.20 31.80
N VAL A 253 16.04 -15.08 32.06
CA VAL A 253 16.16 -14.34 33.33
C VAL A 253 15.36 -15.01 34.45
N SER A 254 14.21 -15.61 34.14
CA SER A 254 13.35 -16.30 35.12
C SER A 254 13.88 -17.67 35.55
N GLU A 255 14.74 -18.32 34.77
CA GLU A 255 15.34 -19.63 35.06
C GLU A 255 16.62 -19.56 35.92
N TYR A 256 17.10 -18.37 36.30
CA TYR A 256 18.11 -18.30 37.34
C TYR A 256 17.49 -18.72 38.68
N PRO A 257 18.06 -19.72 39.40
CA PRO A 257 17.59 -20.05 40.72
C PRO A 257 17.72 -18.79 41.58
N TYR A 258 16.65 -18.44 42.29
CA TYR A 258 16.61 -17.39 43.30
C TYR A 258 17.66 -17.71 44.38
N GLY A 259 18.88 -17.24 44.14
CA GLY A 259 20.05 -17.45 44.99
C GLY A 259 20.78 -16.14 45.27
N VAL A 260 20.05 -15.02 45.36
CA VAL A 260 20.56 -13.80 45.99
C VAL A 260 19.45 -13.26 46.88
N ASN A 261 19.60 -13.46 48.18
CA ASN A 261 18.76 -12.91 49.22
C ASN A 261 18.74 -11.38 49.13
N ARG A 262 17.77 -10.81 48.42
CA ARG A 262 17.41 -9.40 48.57
C ARG A 262 16.41 -9.33 49.70
N MET A 263 16.91 -9.08 50.93
CA MET A 263 16.05 -8.67 52.04
C MET A 263 15.32 -7.38 51.64
N HIS A 264 14.07 -7.48 51.23
CA HIS A 264 13.15 -6.36 51.37
C HIS A 264 12.85 -6.23 52.86
N LYS A 265 13.26 -5.12 53.48
CA LYS A 265 12.72 -4.72 54.79
C LYS A 265 11.21 -4.59 54.61
N ILE A 266 10.49 -5.61 55.05
CA ILE A 266 9.04 -5.57 55.24
C ILE A 266 8.83 -4.51 56.32
N HIS A 267 8.14 -3.42 55.98
CA HIS A 267 7.65 -2.46 56.97
C HIS A 267 6.82 -3.24 58.00
N PRO A 268 7.07 -3.09 59.32
CA PRO A 268 6.34 -3.84 60.33
C PRO A 268 4.86 -3.47 60.27
N ARG A 269 4.04 -4.47 59.94
CA ARG A 269 2.57 -4.40 60.01
C ARG A 269 2.18 -4.49 61.49
N TRP A 270 1.68 -3.37 62.04
CA TRP A 270 1.33 -3.18 63.45
C TRP A 270 0.35 -4.24 63.99
N ASP A 271 -0.45 -4.87 63.12
CA ASP A 271 -1.44 -5.90 63.47
C ASP A 271 -0.82 -7.11 64.21
N TYR A 272 0.43 -7.47 63.92
CA TYR A 272 1.09 -8.63 64.54
C TYR A 272 1.58 -8.36 65.97
N TYR A 273 1.87 -7.10 66.32
CA TYR A 273 2.39 -6.76 67.65
C TYR A 273 1.29 -6.80 68.71
N TRP A 274 0.10 -6.29 68.37
CA TRP A 274 -1.08 -6.31 69.25
C TRP A 274 -1.57 -7.73 69.53
N TRP A 275 -1.57 -8.59 68.51
CA TRP A 275 -2.02 -9.97 68.67
C TRP A 275 -1.09 -10.81 69.55
N ARG A 276 0.22 -10.55 69.50
CA ARG A 276 1.22 -11.20 70.36
C ARG A 276 1.13 -10.71 71.80
N TRP A 277 1.00 -9.39 72.00
CA TRP A 277 0.83 -8.80 73.34
C TRP A 277 -0.45 -9.26 74.06
N TRP A 278 -1.55 -9.42 73.32
CA TRP A 278 -2.83 -9.91 73.88
C TRP A 278 -2.82 -11.42 74.18
N ARG A 279 -1.92 -12.18 73.54
CA ARG A 279 -1.73 -13.60 73.81
C ARG A 279 -0.87 -13.82 75.06
N ASP A 280 0.24 -13.10 75.18
CA ASP A 280 1.15 -13.20 76.34
C ASP A 280 0.47 -12.78 77.65
N ARG A 281 -0.44 -11.77 77.61
CA ARG A 281 -1.25 -11.41 78.80
C ARG A 281 -2.28 -12.48 79.19
N ARG A 282 -2.71 -13.33 78.26
CA ARG A 282 -3.71 -14.36 78.54
C ARG A 282 -3.09 -15.58 79.23
N GLU A 283 -1.82 -15.83 79.00
CA GLU A 283 -1.06 -16.94 79.59
C GLU A 283 -0.51 -16.62 81.00
N GLN A 284 -0.64 -15.37 81.48
CA GLN A 284 -0.24 -14.96 82.83
C GLN A 284 -1.39 -14.99 83.86
N LEU A 285 -2.62 -15.31 83.44
CA LEU A 285 -3.83 -15.32 84.28
C LEU A 285 -4.40 -16.72 84.53
N TYR A 286 -3.64 -17.77 84.17
CA TYR A 286 -3.86 -19.18 84.53
C TYR A 286 -2.52 -19.78 84.98
#